data_AF-A0A498SRS8-F1
#
_entry.id   AF-A0A498SRS8-F1
#
_cell.length_a   1.000
_cell.length_b   1.000
_cell.length_c   1.000
_cell.angle_alpha   90.00
_cell.angle_beta   90.00
_cell.angle_gamma   90.00
#
_symmetry.space_group_name_H-M   'P 1'
#
loop_
_entity.id
_entity.type
_entity.pdbx_description
1 polymer ?
#
loop_
_entity_poly.entity_id
_entity_poly.type
_entity_poly.pdbx_seq_one_letter_code
_entity_poly.pdbx_strand_id
1 'polypeptide(L)'
;MDCFADDREALNDFTKYYNNAHLSDVALLVGDEIYPAHRIILTKSSEVFDQMLSKKWNGDKKELELVEDPYCQRVFAAFLRFLYCNHILLHPENALPILILSDKYNVNSLKKVCIDYAVSNILPELSTRELFHVWFSYATKAFHQPLINACIKVLAWHFEEMIMREEWEKEWLSVDRDQLIELLKSNDLVLPNEFRLWEAVQRWLTASSHPERRGSTASPLLASIIPFIKFPFMTADELTMVERSPLVDLHPKLFHPQILLAYKFQALPLASRANCK
;
A
#
# COMPACT_ATOMS: atom_id res chain seq x y z
N MET A 1 -4.82 12.87 -45.93
CA MET A 1 -6.10 12.36 -45.40
C MET A 1 -5.68 11.11 -44.66
N ASP A 2 -5.60 11.20 -43.33
CA ASP A 2 -5.13 10.09 -42.51
C ASP A 2 -6.32 9.19 -42.22
N CYS A 3 -6.29 7.98 -42.78
CA CYS A 3 -7.33 6.98 -42.61
C CYS A 3 -6.82 5.93 -41.62
N PHE A 4 -7.52 5.72 -40.52
CA PHE A 4 -7.21 4.71 -39.51
C PHE A 4 -8.15 3.51 -39.64
N ALA A 5 -7.61 2.30 -39.51
CA ALA A 5 -8.40 1.07 -39.45
C ALA A 5 -8.97 0.87 -38.03
N ASP A 6 -9.89 -0.08 -37.85
CA ASP A 6 -10.49 -0.37 -36.53
C ASP A 6 -9.50 -1.10 -35.61
N ASP A 7 -8.98 -0.39 -34.61
CA ASP A 7 -7.97 -0.88 -33.67
C ASP A 7 -8.44 -2.08 -32.83
N ARG A 8 -9.76 -2.29 -32.68
CA ARG A 8 -10.30 -3.39 -31.88
C ARG A 8 -10.11 -4.77 -32.52
N GLU A 9 -10.21 -4.88 -33.84
CA GLU A 9 -9.96 -6.15 -34.54
C GLU A 9 -8.48 -6.52 -34.51
N ALA A 10 -7.59 -5.53 -34.70
CA ALA A 10 -6.14 -5.72 -34.71
C ALA A 10 -5.57 -6.24 -33.37
N LEU A 11 -6.20 -5.91 -32.23
CA LEU A 11 -5.78 -6.42 -30.91
C LEU A 11 -6.14 -7.89 -30.69
N ASN A 12 -7.27 -8.35 -31.22
CA ASN A 12 -7.64 -9.76 -31.13
C ASN A 12 -6.72 -10.64 -31.99
N ASP A 13 -6.20 -10.10 -33.10
CA ASP A 13 -5.31 -10.80 -34.02
C ASP A 13 -3.99 -11.25 -33.40
N PHE A 14 -3.48 -10.53 -32.39
CA PHE A 14 -2.23 -10.92 -31.73
C PHE A 14 -2.39 -12.08 -30.75
N THR A 15 -3.62 -12.39 -30.31
CA THR A 15 -3.88 -13.49 -29.38
C THR A 15 -3.40 -14.85 -29.92
N LYS A 16 -3.38 -15.04 -31.25
CA LYS A 16 -2.91 -16.29 -31.87
C LYS A 16 -1.40 -16.56 -31.70
N TYR A 17 -0.63 -15.52 -31.40
CA TYR A 17 0.81 -15.58 -31.15
C TYR A 17 1.16 -15.76 -29.67
N TYR A 18 0.18 -15.65 -28.77
CA TYR A 18 0.40 -15.90 -27.35
C TYR A 18 0.85 -17.35 -27.12
N ASN A 19 1.93 -17.50 -26.35
CA ASN A 19 2.51 -18.80 -25.98
C ASN A 19 2.71 -19.76 -27.18
N ASN A 20 3.08 -19.19 -28.33
CA ASN A 20 3.21 -19.91 -29.59
C ASN A 20 4.65 -19.83 -30.09
N ALA A 21 5.28 -20.98 -30.32
CA ALA A 21 6.68 -21.04 -30.77
C ALA A 21 6.89 -20.42 -32.17
N HIS A 22 5.83 -20.29 -32.97
CA HIS A 22 5.91 -19.68 -34.29
C HIS A 22 6.31 -18.20 -34.18
N LEU A 23 7.47 -17.85 -34.75
CA LEU A 23 8.10 -16.51 -34.72
C LEU A 23 8.54 -16.01 -33.34
N SER A 24 8.43 -16.85 -32.30
CA SER A 24 8.98 -16.53 -30.98
C SER A 24 10.51 -16.41 -31.06
N ASP A 25 11.03 -15.31 -30.55
CA ASP A 25 12.45 -14.96 -30.53
C ASP A 25 13.01 -14.91 -29.10
N VAL A 26 12.17 -15.19 -28.10
CA VAL A 26 12.56 -15.38 -26.70
C VAL A 26 11.66 -16.43 -26.02
N ALA A 27 12.18 -17.13 -25.02
CA ALA A 27 11.44 -17.98 -24.10
C ALA A 27 11.57 -17.43 -22.68
N LEU A 28 10.44 -17.21 -22.00
CA LEU A 28 10.39 -16.79 -20.61
C LEU A 28 10.33 -18.03 -19.72
N LEU A 29 11.30 -18.19 -18.81
CA LEU A 29 11.33 -19.28 -17.84
C LEU A 29 10.77 -18.75 -16.52
N VAL A 30 9.64 -19.29 -16.07
CA VAL A 30 8.93 -18.81 -14.87
C VAL A 30 8.60 -20.01 -13.98
N GLY A 31 9.43 -20.22 -12.95
CA GLY A 31 9.39 -21.47 -12.20
C GLY A 31 9.73 -22.65 -13.11
N ASP A 32 8.86 -23.66 -13.12
CA ASP A 32 9.03 -24.85 -13.96
C ASP A 32 8.40 -24.71 -15.36
N GLU A 33 7.75 -23.58 -15.64
CA GLU A 33 7.03 -23.34 -16.89
C GLU A 33 7.85 -22.52 -17.89
N ILE A 34 7.69 -22.83 -19.18
CA ILE A 34 8.38 -22.16 -20.28
C ILE A 34 7.35 -21.53 -21.21
N TYR A 35 7.50 -20.23 -21.46
CA TYR A 35 6.60 -19.47 -22.33
C TYR A 35 7.33 -18.90 -23.54
N PRO A 36 7.18 -19.47 -24.76
CA PRO A 36 7.61 -18.83 -25.99
C PRO A 36 6.91 -17.49 -26.19
N ALA A 37 7.68 -16.44 -26.45
CA ALA A 37 7.19 -15.09 -26.58
C ALA A 37 7.95 -14.28 -27.65
N HIS A 38 7.40 -13.10 -27.94
CA HIS A 38 7.89 -12.18 -28.96
C HIS A 38 8.43 -10.93 -28.30
N ARG A 39 9.73 -10.66 -28.46
CA ARG A 39 10.43 -9.53 -27.83
C ARG A 39 9.73 -8.22 -28.12
N ILE A 40 9.34 -7.97 -29.37
CA ILE A 40 8.67 -6.72 -29.77
C ILE A 40 7.35 -6.46 -29.04
N ILE A 41 6.60 -7.52 -28.69
CA ILE A 41 5.34 -7.39 -27.94
C ILE A 41 5.64 -7.09 -26.47
N LEU A 42 6.62 -7.80 -25.89
CA LEU A 42 7.03 -7.59 -24.50
C LEU A 42 7.58 -6.19 -24.27
N THR A 43 8.49 -5.71 -25.14
CA THR A 43 9.12 -4.39 -24.99
C THR A 43 8.14 -3.24 -25.25
N LYS A 44 7.19 -3.41 -26.19
CA LYS A 44 6.10 -2.44 -26.40
C LYS A 44 5.23 -2.29 -25.15
N SER A 45 4.91 -3.40 -24.50
CA SER A 45 3.93 -3.43 -23.40
C SER A 45 4.56 -3.16 -22.03
N SER A 46 5.89 -3.22 -21.89
CA SER A 46 6.61 -3.08 -20.63
C SER A 46 8.01 -2.51 -20.83
N GLU A 47 8.28 -1.37 -20.20
CA GLU A 47 9.62 -0.75 -20.15
C GLU A 47 10.64 -1.65 -19.45
N VAL A 48 10.18 -2.47 -18.49
CA VAL A 48 11.04 -3.41 -17.77
C VAL A 48 11.50 -4.52 -18.72
N PHE A 49 10.59 -5.09 -19.52
CA PHE A 49 10.98 -6.05 -20.55
C PHE A 49 11.87 -5.43 -21.63
N ASP A 50 11.65 -4.16 -22.01
CA ASP A 50 12.56 -3.45 -22.93
C ASP A 50 14.00 -3.40 -22.41
N GLN A 51 14.17 -3.06 -21.14
CA GLN A 51 15.49 -3.05 -20.50
C GLN A 51 16.06 -4.45 -20.33
N MET A 52 15.28 -5.40 -19.83
CA MET A 52 15.71 -6.78 -19.59
C MET A 52 16.13 -7.46 -20.89
N LEU A 53 15.41 -7.22 -21.98
CA LEU A 53 15.70 -7.86 -23.27
C LEU A 53 16.79 -7.11 -24.04
N SER A 54 17.14 -5.88 -23.69
CA SER A 54 18.21 -5.15 -24.36
C SER A 54 19.54 -5.94 -24.41
N LYS A 55 20.33 -5.72 -25.47
CA LYS A 55 21.65 -6.38 -25.62
C LYS A 55 22.58 -6.15 -24.42
N LYS A 56 22.40 -5.03 -23.71
CA LYS A 56 23.18 -4.69 -22.52
C LYS A 56 22.91 -5.65 -21.36
N TRP A 57 21.69 -6.16 -21.23
CA TRP A 57 21.27 -6.98 -20.09
C TRP A 57 21.20 -8.47 -20.43
N ASN A 58 20.52 -8.84 -21.51
CA ASN A 58 20.35 -10.24 -21.90
C ASN A 58 21.31 -10.71 -23.01
N GLY A 59 22.14 -9.81 -23.56
CA GLY A 59 23.01 -10.13 -24.69
C GLY A 59 22.21 -10.67 -25.88
N ASP A 60 22.66 -11.80 -26.41
CA ASP A 60 22.00 -12.54 -27.50
C ASP A 60 21.29 -13.82 -26.99
N LYS A 61 21.02 -13.93 -25.69
CA LYS A 61 20.32 -15.10 -25.12
C LYS A 61 18.87 -15.15 -25.61
N LYS A 62 18.43 -16.37 -25.93
CA LYS A 62 17.04 -16.67 -26.32
C LYS A 62 16.15 -17.03 -25.13
N GLU A 63 16.72 -17.18 -23.94
CA GLU A 63 15.98 -17.51 -22.72
C GLU A 63 16.11 -16.35 -21.73
N LEU A 64 15.02 -16.06 -21.03
CA LEU A 64 14.96 -15.07 -19.98
C LEU A 64 14.30 -15.68 -18.75
N GLU A 65 15.08 -15.87 -17.68
CA GLU A 65 14.60 -16.38 -16.41
C GLU A 65 13.95 -15.25 -15.58
N LEU A 66 12.72 -15.49 -15.14
CA LEU A 66 11.93 -14.56 -14.32
C LEU A 66 11.64 -15.21 -12.98
N VAL A 67 12.18 -14.62 -11.92
CA VAL A 67 11.97 -15.09 -10.55
C VAL A 67 10.69 -14.45 -10.00
N GLU A 68 9.64 -15.24 -9.88
CA GLU A 68 8.34 -14.82 -9.35
C GLU A 68 7.91 -15.64 -8.13
N ASP A 69 7.12 -15.03 -7.25
CA ASP A 69 6.50 -15.76 -6.14
C ASP A 69 5.51 -16.82 -6.65
N PRO A 70 5.29 -17.94 -5.93
CA PRO A 70 4.44 -19.03 -6.41
C PRO A 70 3.01 -18.60 -6.81
N TYR A 71 2.43 -17.61 -6.12
CA TYR A 71 1.11 -17.07 -6.46
C TYR A 71 1.12 -16.28 -7.77
N CYS A 72 2.20 -15.54 -8.06
CA CYS A 72 2.39 -14.81 -9.30
C CYS A 72 2.67 -15.75 -10.47
N GLN A 73 3.45 -16.82 -10.25
CA GLN A 73 3.70 -17.85 -11.27
C GLN A 73 2.39 -18.45 -11.79
N ARG A 74 1.43 -18.76 -10.90
CA ARG A 74 0.12 -19.33 -11.26
C ARG A 74 -0.72 -18.45 -12.19
N VAL A 75 -0.57 -17.13 -12.09
CA VAL A 75 -1.32 -16.16 -12.92
C VAL A 75 -0.50 -15.60 -14.08
N PHE A 76 0.77 -16.02 -14.21
CA PHE A 76 1.71 -15.44 -15.19
C PHE A 76 1.21 -15.61 -16.62
N ALA A 77 0.61 -16.76 -16.96
CA ALA A 77 -0.03 -17.00 -18.24
C ALA A 77 -1.09 -15.94 -18.60
N ALA A 78 -1.95 -15.58 -17.64
CA ALA A 78 -2.98 -14.56 -17.84
C ALA A 78 -2.38 -13.16 -18.00
N PHE A 79 -1.36 -12.83 -17.20
CA PHE A 79 -0.59 -11.59 -17.32
C PHE A 79 0.10 -11.49 -18.70
N LEU A 80 0.79 -12.54 -19.13
CA LEU A 80 1.46 -12.59 -20.43
C LEU A 80 0.45 -12.46 -21.56
N ARG A 81 -0.69 -13.14 -21.50
CA ARG A 81 -1.76 -13.01 -22.49
C ARG A 81 -2.28 -11.57 -22.58
N PHE A 82 -2.40 -10.86 -21.47
CA PHE A 82 -2.79 -9.45 -21.48
C PHE A 82 -1.82 -8.59 -22.32
N LEU A 83 -0.52 -8.87 -22.30
CA LEU A 83 0.46 -8.12 -23.10
C LEU A 83 0.24 -8.25 -24.62
N TYR A 84 -0.45 -9.30 -25.07
CA TYR A 84 -0.77 -9.55 -26.47
C TYR A 84 -2.10 -8.91 -26.89
N CYS A 85 -3.14 -8.97 -26.05
CA CYS A 85 -4.50 -8.60 -26.46
C CYS A 85 -5.19 -7.56 -25.59
N ASN A 86 -4.51 -7.00 -24.57
CA ASN A 86 -5.07 -6.05 -23.60
C ASN A 86 -6.37 -6.54 -22.91
N HIS A 87 -6.56 -7.85 -22.81
CA HIS A 87 -7.74 -8.47 -22.21
C HIS A 87 -7.34 -9.42 -21.08
N ILE A 88 -7.96 -9.25 -19.92
CA ILE A 88 -7.79 -10.12 -18.76
C ILE A 88 -9.11 -10.29 -18.02
N LEU A 89 -9.29 -11.45 -17.41
CA LEU A 89 -10.43 -11.74 -16.55
C LEU A 89 -9.97 -11.70 -15.09
N LEU A 90 -10.48 -10.72 -14.33
CA LEU A 90 -10.15 -10.56 -12.92
C LEU A 90 -11.18 -11.23 -12.02
N HIS A 91 -10.67 -11.84 -10.95
CA HIS A 91 -11.41 -12.46 -9.87
C HIS A 91 -10.69 -12.13 -8.53
N PRO A 92 -11.37 -12.23 -7.38
CA PRO A 92 -10.78 -11.86 -6.09
C PRO A 92 -9.42 -12.55 -5.81
N GLU A 93 -9.30 -13.83 -6.18
CA GLU A 93 -8.10 -14.63 -5.93
C GLU A 93 -6.90 -14.27 -6.83
N ASN A 94 -7.15 -13.77 -8.05
CA ASN A 94 -6.09 -13.48 -9.02
C ASN A 94 -5.70 -12.00 -9.08
N ALA A 95 -6.54 -11.10 -8.57
CA ALA A 95 -6.38 -9.66 -8.74
C ALA A 95 -5.08 -9.14 -8.12
N LEU A 96 -4.73 -9.58 -6.90
CA LEU A 96 -3.52 -9.13 -6.23
C LEU A 96 -2.24 -9.68 -6.90
N PRO A 97 -2.10 -10.99 -7.20
CA PRO A 97 -0.95 -11.48 -7.96
C PRO A 97 -0.77 -10.80 -9.32
N ILE A 98 -1.86 -10.53 -10.05
CA ILE A 98 -1.81 -9.79 -11.32
C ILE A 98 -1.38 -8.34 -11.10
N LEU A 99 -1.87 -7.68 -10.04
CA LEU A 99 -1.44 -6.33 -9.68
C LEU A 99 0.06 -6.29 -9.38
N ILE A 100 0.58 -7.25 -8.61
CA ILE A 100 2.01 -7.39 -8.30
C ILE A 100 2.84 -7.51 -9.58
N LEU A 101 2.44 -8.40 -10.51
CA LEU A 101 3.11 -8.54 -11.80
C LEU A 101 3.04 -7.24 -12.62
N SER A 102 1.87 -6.60 -12.66
CA SER A 102 1.70 -5.35 -13.41
C SER A 102 2.58 -4.22 -12.87
N ASP A 103 2.81 -4.16 -11.57
CA ASP A 103 3.69 -3.17 -10.97
C ASP A 103 5.16 -3.52 -11.22
N LYS A 104 5.55 -4.78 -11.00
CA LYS A 104 6.92 -5.28 -11.23
C LYS A 104 7.39 -5.08 -12.67
N TYR A 105 6.52 -5.31 -13.64
CA TYR A 105 6.82 -5.14 -15.07
C TYR A 105 6.38 -3.78 -15.63
N ASN A 106 5.99 -2.82 -14.78
CA ASN A 106 5.58 -1.47 -15.18
C ASN A 106 4.50 -1.42 -16.28
N VAL A 107 3.49 -2.29 -16.19
CA VAL A 107 2.33 -2.32 -17.10
C VAL A 107 1.20 -1.47 -16.51
N ASN A 108 1.34 -0.15 -16.67
CA ASN A 108 0.47 0.82 -15.98
C ASN A 108 -1.02 0.71 -16.33
N SER A 109 -1.36 0.30 -17.56
CA SER A 109 -2.76 0.09 -17.98
C SER A 109 -3.41 -1.03 -17.17
N LEU A 110 -2.72 -2.17 -17.03
CA LEU A 110 -3.19 -3.30 -16.23
C LEU A 110 -3.25 -2.96 -14.74
N LYS A 111 -2.21 -2.29 -14.22
CA LYS A 111 -2.17 -1.85 -12.83
C LYS A 111 -3.40 -1.03 -12.44
N LYS A 112 -3.78 -0.07 -13.29
CA LYS A 112 -4.98 0.76 -13.07
C LYS A 112 -6.24 -0.10 -13.00
N VAL A 113 -6.44 -1.01 -13.96
CA VAL A 113 -7.61 -1.90 -14.00
C VAL A 113 -7.69 -2.78 -12.75
N CYS A 114 -6.55 -3.33 -12.30
CA CYS A 114 -6.50 -4.15 -11.08
C CYS A 114 -6.83 -3.34 -9.82
N ILE A 115 -6.32 -2.11 -9.68
CA ILE A 115 -6.63 -1.23 -8.55
C ILE A 115 -8.12 -0.86 -8.55
N ASP A 116 -8.66 -0.45 -9.70
CA ASP A 116 -10.08 -0.07 -9.82
C ASP A 116 -11.01 -1.25 -9.47
N TYR A 117 -10.67 -2.46 -9.94
CA TYR A 117 -11.40 -3.68 -9.61
C TYR A 117 -11.32 -4.03 -8.13
N ALA A 118 -10.12 -3.96 -7.54
CA ALA A 118 -9.91 -4.25 -6.12
C ALA A 118 -10.70 -3.31 -5.23
N VAL A 119 -10.63 -2.00 -5.47
CA VAL A 119 -11.33 -0.98 -4.69
C VAL A 119 -12.86 -1.16 -4.77
N SER A 120 -13.38 -1.52 -5.94
CA SER A 120 -14.82 -1.56 -6.16
C SER A 120 -15.47 -2.89 -5.76
N ASN A 121 -14.75 -4.01 -5.87
CA ASN A 121 -15.34 -5.36 -5.76
C ASN A 121 -14.69 -6.24 -4.68
N ILE A 122 -13.43 -5.98 -4.30
CA ILE A 122 -12.71 -6.85 -3.36
C ILE A 122 -12.72 -6.22 -1.97
N LEU A 123 -12.12 -5.04 -1.81
CA LEU A 123 -11.89 -4.43 -0.49
C LEU A 123 -13.14 -4.32 0.40
N PRO A 124 -14.35 -4.00 -0.12
CA PRO A 124 -15.55 -3.92 0.70
C PRO A 124 -16.03 -5.26 1.26
N GLU A 125 -15.70 -6.38 0.61
CA GLU A 125 -16.16 -7.73 0.98
C GLU A 125 -15.12 -8.50 1.82
N LEU A 126 -13.88 -8.00 1.89
CA LEU A 126 -12.81 -8.66 2.61
C LEU A 126 -12.97 -8.56 4.14
N SER A 127 -12.45 -9.57 4.83
CA SER A 127 -12.24 -9.48 6.27
C SER A 127 -11.21 -8.40 6.62
N THR A 128 -11.40 -7.72 7.75
CA THR A 128 -10.48 -6.67 8.23
C THR A 128 -9.03 -7.17 8.36
N ARG A 129 -8.83 -8.42 8.79
CA ARG A 129 -7.50 -9.04 8.92
C ARG A 129 -6.83 -9.21 7.57
N GLU A 130 -7.54 -9.76 6.59
CA GLU A 130 -6.99 -9.96 5.25
C GLU A 130 -6.70 -8.61 4.56
N LEU A 131 -7.64 -7.68 4.67
CA LEU A 131 -7.47 -6.30 4.19
C LEU A 131 -6.20 -5.66 4.77
N PHE A 132 -5.98 -5.78 6.08
CA PHE A 132 -4.83 -5.20 6.76
C PHE A 132 -3.50 -5.88 6.39
N HIS A 133 -3.42 -7.21 6.52
CA HIS A 133 -2.15 -7.94 6.36
C HIS A 133 -1.71 -8.11 4.91
N VAL A 134 -2.66 -8.18 3.98
CA VAL A 134 -2.38 -8.47 2.58
C VAL A 134 -2.45 -7.19 1.76
N TRP A 135 -3.63 -6.59 1.65
CA TRP A 135 -3.88 -5.49 0.73
C TRP A 135 -3.27 -4.17 1.19
N PHE A 136 -3.49 -3.77 2.45
CA PHE A 136 -2.93 -2.55 3.00
C PHE A 136 -1.40 -2.64 3.06
N SER A 137 -0.85 -3.78 3.50
CA SER A 137 0.59 -4.06 3.49
C SER A 137 1.23 -3.90 2.12
N TYR A 138 0.64 -4.52 1.09
CA TYR A 138 1.11 -4.35 -0.28
C TYR A 138 0.98 -2.89 -0.75
N ALA A 139 -0.18 -2.28 -0.56
CA ALA A 139 -0.47 -0.92 -1.01
C ALA A 139 0.52 0.10 -0.43
N THR A 140 0.86 -0.01 0.85
CA THR A 140 1.83 0.86 1.51
C THR A 140 3.26 0.65 1.00
N LYS A 141 3.67 -0.62 0.78
CA LYS A 141 5.02 -0.94 0.27
C LYS A 141 5.21 -0.50 -1.17
N ALA A 142 4.17 -0.62 -1.99
CA ALA A 142 4.15 -0.19 -3.38
C ALA A 142 3.78 1.29 -3.56
N PHE A 143 3.51 2.01 -2.46
CA PHE A 143 3.10 3.43 -2.45
C PHE A 143 1.91 3.76 -3.37
N HIS A 144 0.95 2.82 -3.49
CA HIS A 144 -0.25 3.01 -4.31
C HIS A 144 -1.31 3.81 -3.56
N GLN A 145 -1.18 5.13 -3.58
CA GLN A 145 -2.06 6.07 -2.86
C GLN A 145 -3.57 5.83 -3.03
N PRO A 146 -4.11 5.55 -4.24
CA PRO A 146 -5.53 5.25 -4.40
C PRO A 146 -5.97 4.01 -3.62
N LEU A 147 -5.12 2.97 -3.61
CA LEU A 147 -5.37 1.72 -2.93
C LEU A 147 -5.20 1.88 -1.40
N ILE A 148 -4.17 2.60 -0.96
CA ILE A 148 -3.97 2.95 0.47
C ILE A 148 -5.21 3.65 1.02
N ASN A 149 -5.67 4.71 0.33
CA ASN A 149 -6.84 5.47 0.76
C ASN A 149 -8.11 4.62 0.80
N ALA A 150 -8.30 3.72 -0.17
CA ALA A 150 -9.44 2.81 -0.17
C ALA A 150 -9.38 1.79 0.97
N CYS A 151 -8.21 1.19 1.24
CA CYS A 151 -8.00 0.31 2.38
C CYS A 151 -8.30 1.03 3.70
N ILE A 152 -7.77 2.23 3.88
CA ILE A 152 -7.98 3.02 5.11
C ILE A 152 -9.46 3.33 5.31
N LYS A 153 -10.22 3.68 4.26
CA LYS A 153 -11.66 3.93 4.39
C LYS A 153 -12.43 2.74 4.94
N VAL A 154 -12.06 1.52 4.57
CA VAL A 154 -12.70 0.30 5.10
C VAL A 154 -12.19 -0.01 6.51
N LEU A 155 -10.87 0.09 6.74
CA LEU A 155 -10.26 -0.13 8.06
C LEU A 155 -10.74 0.87 9.11
N ALA A 156 -11.03 2.11 8.71
CA ALA A 156 -11.45 3.19 9.59
C ALA A 156 -12.70 2.83 10.42
N TRP A 157 -13.63 2.06 9.84
CA TRP A 157 -14.84 1.60 10.54
C TRP A 157 -14.57 0.59 11.65
N HIS A 158 -13.50 -0.19 11.51
CA HIS A 158 -13.08 -1.22 12.47
C HIS A 158 -11.87 -0.78 13.30
N PHE A 159 -11.46 0.48 13.19
CA PHE A 159 -10.21 0.95 13.76
C PHE A 159 -10.19 0.89 15.29
N GLU A 160 -11.31 1.20 15.95
CA GLU A 160 -11.46 1.02 17.40
C GLU A 160 -11.20 -0.44 17.82
N GLU A 161 -11.75 -1.40 17.09
CA GLU A 161 -11.57 -2.83 17.38
C GLU A 161 -10.11 -3.24 17.20
N MET A 162 -9.44 -2.72 16.16
CA MET A 162 -8.03 -3.01 15.86
C MET A 162 -7.09 -2.52 16.98
N ILE A 163 -7.39 -1.41 17.66
CA ILE A 163 -6.51 -0.87 18.71
C ILE A 163 -6.91 -1.31 20.12
N MET A 164 -8.17 -1.72 20.35
CA MET A 164 -8.68 -2.04 21.69
C MET A 164 -8.73 -3.55 21.99
N ARG A 165 -8.95 -4.41 20.99
CA ARG A 165 -9.11 -5.85 21.22
C ARG A 165 -7.75 -6.53 21.38
N GLU A 166 -7.61 -7.41 22.38
CA GLU A 166 -6.39 -8.20 22.63
C GLU A 166 -5.98 -9.06 21.41
N GLU A 167 -6.97 -9.55 20.65
CA GLU A 167 -6.76 -10.34 19.45
C GLU A 167 -5.95 -9.62 18.36
N TRP A 168 -5.96 -8.29 18.37
CA TRP A 168 -5.23 -7.44 17.42
C TRP A 168 -3.94 -6.86 18.02
N GLU A 169 -3.66 -7.11 19.30
CA GLU A 169 -2.54 -6.47 19.98
C GLU A 169 -1.21 -6.80 19.30
N LYS A 170 -0.99 -8.06 18.92
CA LYS A 170 0.26 -8.48 18.27
C LYS A 170 0.40 -7.83 16.89
N GLU A 171 -0.68 -7.83 16.12
CA GLU A 171 -0.79 -7.25 14.80
C GLU A 171 -0.54 -5.74 14.85
N TRP A 172 -1.19 -5.05 15.78
CA TRP A 172 -1.01 -3.62 16.00
C TRP A 172 0.44 -3.27 16.36
N LEU A 173 1.05 -3.99 17.31
CA LEU A 173 2.44 -3.72 17.70
C LEU A 173 3.43 -3.98 16.55
N SER A 174 3.08 -4.88 15.63
CA SER A 174 3.87 -5.21 14.43
C SER A 174 3.68 -4.27 13.24
N VAL A 175 2.75 -3.31 13.30
CA VAL A 175 2.50 -2.32 12.23
C VAL A 175 3.79 -1.62 11.84
N ASP A 176 4.04 -1.51 10.52
CA ASP A 176 5.21 -0.80 9.99
C ASP A 176 5.05 0.72 10.15
N ARG A 177 6.18 1.45 10.21
CA ARG A 177 6.17 2.92 10.36
C ARG A 177 5.28 3.60 9.31
N ASP A 178 5.46 3.23 8.04
CA ASP A 178 4.77 3.89 6.94
C ASP A 178 3.27 3.58 6.96
N GLN A 179 2.88 2.36 7.35
CA GLN A 179 1.48 1.98 7.57
C GLN A 179 0.84 2.82 8.67
N LEU A 180 1.52 2.98 9.81
CA LEU A 180 1.02 3.79 10.92
C LEU A 180 0.84 5.25 10.48
N ILE A 181 1.81 5.82 9.78
CA ILE A 181 1.73 7.21 9.29
C ILE A 181 0.54 7.38 8.34
N GLU A 182 0.32 6.45 7.40
CA GLU A 182 -0.83 6.52 6.49
C GLU A 182 -2.17 6.42 7.24
N LEU A 183 -2.27 5.54 8.26
CA LEU A 183 -3.46 5.49 9.11
C LEU A 183 -3.70 6.82 9.84
N LEU A 184 -2.68 7.37 10.49
CA LEU A 184 -2.78 8.61 11.28
C LEU A 184 -3.06 9.86 10.45
N LYS A 185 -2.69 9.87 9.17
CA LYS A 185 -3.05 10.96 8.24
C LYS A 185 -4.56 11.03 7.98
N SER A 186 -5.29 9.93 8.20
CA SER A 186 -6.71 9.86 7.93
C SER A 186 -7.53 10.58 8.99
N ASN A 187 -8.46 11.43 8.55
CA ASN A 187 -9.44 12.07 9.42
C ASN A 187 -10.71 11.22 9.63
N ASP A 188 -10.83 10.10 8.91
CA ASP A 188 -12.05 9.29 8.87
C ASP A 188 -12.03 8.15 9.91
N LEU A 189 -10.95 8.02 10.69
CA LEU A 189 -10.80 6.97 11.71
C LEU A 189 -11.93 7.06 12.75
N VAL A 190 -12.69 5.97 12.91
CA VAL A 190 -13.79 5.91 13.86
C VAL A 190 -13.25 5.46 15.22
N LEU A 191 -13.22 6.39 16.18
CA LEU A 191 -12.75 6.18 17.54
C LEU A 191 -13.58 6.99 18.54
N PRO A 192 -13.68 6.56 19.81
CA PRO A 192 -14.41 7.32 20.84
C PRO A 192 -13.80 8.69 21.14
N ASN A 193 -12.46 8.76 21.20
CA ASN A 193 -11.73 10.01 21.45
C ASN A 193 -10.27 9.91 20.97
N GLU A 194 -9.63 11.08 20.83
CA GLU A 194 -8.24 11.19 20.41
C GLU A 194 -7.26 10.60 21.43
N PHE A 195 -7.64 10.57 22.72
CA PHE A 195 -6.79 10.00 23.76
C PHE A 195 -6.57 8.50 23.57
N ARG A 196 -7.59 7.73 23.13
CA ARG A 196 -7.42 6.32 22.77
C ARG A 196 -6.45 6.10 21.62
N LEU A 197 -6.44 7.01 20.64
CA LEU A 197 -5.46 6.98 19.55
C LEU A 197 -4.04 7.17 20.11
N TRP A 198 -3.86 8.15 20.98
CA TRP A 198 -2.57 8.37 21.65
C TRP A 198 -2.11 7.15 22.46
N GLU A 199 -2.99 6.53 23.25
CA GLU A 199 -2.65 5.32 24.00
C GLU A 199 -2.23 4.16 23.08
N ALA A 200 -2.88 4.01 21.91
CA ALA A 200 -2.50 3.02 20.91
C ALA A 200 -1.12 3.30 20.29
N VAL A 201 -0.84 4.56 19.95
CA VAL A 201 0.47 4.99 19.42
C VAL A 201 1.56 4.81 20.48
N GLN A 202 1.29 5.15 21.74
CA GLN A 202 2.22 4.96 22.85
C GLN A 202 2.57 3.48 23.00
N ARG A 203 1.57 2.58 23.01
CA ARG A 203 1.80 1.12 23.06
C ARG A 203 2.68 0.64 21.92
N TRP A 204 2.43 1.12 20.70
CA TRP A 204 3.23 0.79 19.51
C TRP A 204 4.68 1.28 19.60
N LEU A 205 4.90 2.50 20.10
CA LEU A 205 6.24 3.07 20.34
C LEU A 205 6.99 2.29 21.43
N THR A 206 6.28 1.89 22.48
CA THR A 206 6.82 1.11 23.58
C THR A 206 6.70 -0.39 23.34
N ALA A 207 6.60 -0.88 22.11
CA ALA A 207 6.62 -2.31 21.80
C ALA A 207 8.00 -2.91 22.12
N SER A 208 8.05 -4.04 22.84
CA SER A 208 9.32 -4.69 23.24
C SER A 208 10.07 -5.32 22.08
N SER A 209 9.33 -5.70 21.03
CA SER A 209 9.87 -6.23 19.78
C SER A 209 10.64 -5.20 18.94
N HIS A 210 10.47 -3.91 19.22
CA HIS A 210 11.00 -2.82 18.38
C HIS A 210 11.79 -1.79 19.22
N PRO A 211 12.98 -2.17 19.73
CA PRO A 211 13.81 -1.27 20.55
C PRO A 211 14.25 0.00 19.80
N GLU A 212 14.33 -0.04 18.46
CA GLU A 212 14.68 1.10 17.60
C GLU A 212 13.68 2.26 17.69
N ARG A 213 12.43 1.97 18.06
CA ARG A 213 11.35 2.97 18.21
C ARG A 213 11.44 3.73 19.54
N ARG A 214 12.41 3.41 20.40
CA ARG A 214 12.55 3.93 21.77
C ARG A 214 13.84 4.75 21.95
N GLY A 215 13.92 5.52 23.04
CA GLY A 215 15.14 6.23 23.42
C GLY A 215 15.50 7.40 22.49
N SER A 216 16.80 7.58 22.22
CA SER A 216 17.31 8.70 21.41
C SER A 216 16.99 8.57 19.91
N THR A 217 16.84 7.34 19.40
CA THR A 217 16.48 7.06 18.00
C THR A 217 14.99 7.29 17.71
N ALA A 218 14.17 7.42 18.75
CA ALA A 218 12.74 7.70 18.62
C ALA A 218 12.44 9.15 18.19
N SER A 219 13.36 10.09 18.40
CA SER A 219 13.07 11.52 18.21
C SER A 219 12.61 11.88 16.78
N PRO A 220 13.26 11.41 15.69
CA PRO A 220 12.79 11.65 14.33
C PRO A 220 11.43 11.00 14.03
N LEU A 221 11.20 9.81 14.59
CA LEU A 221 9.94 9.07 14.43
C LEU A 221 8.78 9.78 15.14
N LEU A 222 9.01 10.23 16.37
CA LEU A 222 8.05 11.03 17.12
C LEU A 222 7.74 12.34 16.39
N ALA A 223 8.75 13.02 15.84
CA ALA A 223 8.55 14.23 15.06
C ALA A 223 7.68 14.02 13.80
N SER A 224 7.67 12.81 13.21
CA SER A 224 6.78 12.50 12.09
C SER A 224 5.38 12.08 12.52
N ILE A 225 5.21 11.52 13.72
CA ILE A 225 3.92 10.97 14.20
C ILE A 225 3.10 12.02 14.97
N ILE A 226 3.73 12.75 15.89
CA ILE A 226 3.08 13.71 16.79
C ILE A 226 2.19 14.73 16.06
N PRO A 227 2.57 15.30 14.90
CA PRO A 227 1.74 16.27 14.19
C PRO A 227 0.38 15.73 13.73
N PHE A 228 0.22 14.41 13.63
CA PHE A 228 -1.04 13.79 13.22
C PHE A 228 -2.01 13.59 14.40
N ILE A 229 -1.51 13.69 15.64
CA ILE A 229 -2.33 13.50 16.85
C ILE A 229 -2.90 14.86 17.28
N LYS A 230 -4.21 14.93 17.38
CA LYS A 230 -4.96 16.17 17.64
C LYS A 230 -5.14 16.40 19.14
N PHE A 231 -4.05 16.65 19.85
CA PHE A 231 -4.07 16.95 21.30
C PHE A 231 -5.16 17.95 21.74
N PRO A 232 -5.51 19.01 20.97
CA PRO A 232 -6.62 19.90 21.33
C PRO A 232 -8.00 19.24 21.50
N PHE A 233 -8.20 18.02 20.98
CA PHE A 233 -9.43 17.24 21.13
C PHE A 233 -9.42 16.31 22.35
N MET A 234 -8.37 16.33 23.16
CA MET A 234 -8.32 15.65 24.46
C MET A 234 -8.81 16.56 25.58
N THR A 235 -9.37 15.98 26.63
CA THR A 235 -9.77 16.69 27.86
C THR A 235 -8.56 17.10 28.70
N ALA A 236 -8.75 18.01 29.67
CA ALA A 236 -7.66 18.45 30.54
C ALA A 236 -7.07 17.30 31.39
N ASP A 237 -7.92 16.39 31.86
CA ASP A 237 -7.49 15.21 32.61
C ASP A 237 -6.63 14.27 31.73
N GLU A 238 -7.07 14.02 30.50
CA GLU A 238 -6.33 13.22 29.51
C GLU A 238 -5.00 13.87 29.15
N LEU A 239 -4.96 15.19 28.91
CA LEU A 239 -3.71 15.92 28.64
C LEU A 239 -2.73 15.84 29.83
N THR A 240 -3.24 15.86 31.06
CA THR A 240 -2.41 15.68 32.25
C THR A 240 -1.81 14.27 32.30
N MET A 241 -2.54 13.25 31.84
CA MET A 241 -2.02 11.88 31.70
C MET A 241 -0.96 11.80 30.60
N VAL A 242 -1.15 12.47 29.46
CA VAL A 242 -0.14 12.56 28.38
C VAL A 242 1.15 13.20 28.91
N GLU A 243 1.04 14.32 29.62
CA GLU A 243 2.18 15.07 30.17
C GLU A 243 3.00 14.24 31.17
N ARG A 244 2.34 13.36 31.95
CA ARG A 244 3.00 12.44 32.88
C ARG A 244 3.61 11.20 32.22
N SER A 245 3.48 11.04 30.91
CA SER A 245 4.02 9.87 30.22
C SER A 245 5.55 9.96 30.12
N PRO A 246 6.26 8.83 30.23
CA PRO A 246 7.73 8.83 30.16
C PRO A 246 8.25 9.33 28.80
N LEU A 247 7.44 9.23 27.74
CA LEU A 247 7.78 9.73 26.41
C LEU A 247 7.91 11.26 26.38
N VAL A 248 7.07 11.96 27.15
CA VAL A 248 7.13 13.43 27.27
C VAL A 248 8.36 13.85 28.05
N ASP A 249 8.68 13.16 29.15
CA ASP A 249 9.89 13.42 29.94
C ASP A 249 11.18 13.26 29.11
N LEU A 250 11.20 12.26 28.23
CA LEU A 250 12.32 11.99 27.32
C LEU A 250 12.42 13.01 26.18
N HIS A 251 11.30 13.54 25.67
CA HIS A 251 11.26 14.42 24.50
C HIS A 251 10.41 15.68 24.71
N PRO A 252 10.66 16.50 25.74
CA PRO A 252 9.78 17.60 26.13
C PRO A 252 9.61 18.65 25.03
N LYS A 253 10.65 18.86 24.20
CA LYS A 253 10.64 19.83 23.10
C LYS A 253 9.59 19.53 22.02
N LEU A 254 9.23 18.26 21.82
CA LEU A 254 8.25 17.86 20.80
C LEU A 254 6.81 17.98 21.34
N PHE A 255 6.60 17.65 22.61
CA PHE A 255 5.27 17.54 23.20
C PHE A 255 4.79 18.85 23.85
N HIS A 256 5.64 19.57 24.59
CA HIS A 256 5.22 20.77 25.32
C HIS A 256 4.51 21.82 24.44
N PRO A 257 4.98 22.14 23.22
CA PRO A 257 4.27 23.10 22.37
C PRO A 257 2.85 22.64 22.02
N GLN A 258 2.67 21.35 21.73
CA GLN A 258 1.37 20.77 21.36
C GLN A 258 0.42 20.68 22.55
N ILE A 259 0.91 20.29 23.73
CA ILE A 259 0.14 20.20 24.97
C ILE A 259 -0.29 21.60 25.43
N LEU A 260 0.60 22.58 25.40
CA LEU A 260 0.27 23.97 25.74
C LEU A 260 -0.78 24.56 24.79
N LEU A 261 -0.68 24.27 23.49
CA LEU A 261 -1.69 24.66 22.51
C LEU A 261 -3.05 24.00 22.83
N ALA A 262 -3.05 22.73 23.24
CA ALA A 262 -4.26 22.02 23.64
C ALA A 262 -4.90 22.62 24.90
N TYR A 263 -4.13 22.91 25.94
CA TYR A 263 -4.64 23.60 27.14
C TYR A 263 -5.19 24.99 26.81
N LYS A 264 -4.50 25.76 25.94
CA LYS A 264 -5.00 27.05 25.46
C LYS A 264 -6.32 26.89 24.72
N PHE A 265 -6.43 25.90 23.83
CA PHE A 265 -7.67 25.59 23.11
C PHE A 265 -8.83 25.29 24.06
N GLN A 266 -8.57 24.51 25.12
CA GLN A 266 -9.59 24.20 26.14
C GLN A 266 -10.01 25.42 26.96
N ALA A 267 -9.07 26.30 27.30
CA ALA A 267 -9.34 27.53 28.05
C ALA A 267 -10.08 28.61 27.25
N LEU A 268 -10.02 28.56 25.90
CA LEU A 268 -10.68 29.54 25.04
C LEU A 268 -12.20 29.32 24.97
N PRO A 269 -13.00 30.40 24.93
CA PRO A 269 -14.43 30.33 24.61
C PRO A 269 -14.67 29.65 23.27
N LEU A 270 -15.76 28.89 23.14
CA LEU A 270 -16.08 28.10 21.94
C LEU A 270 -16.00 28.93 20.63
N ALA A 271 -16.44 30.19 20.67
CA ALA A 271 -16.41 31.11 19.52
C ALA A 271 -14.98 31.44 19.03
N SER A 272 -13.97 31.36 19.90
CA SER A 272 -12.59 31.75 19.60
C SER A 272 -11.69 30.55 19.25
N ARG A 273 -12.19 29.32 19.41
CA ARG A 273 -11.41 28.08 19.21
C ARG A 273 -11.01 27.83 17.76
N ALA A 274 -11.81 28.27 16.78
CA ALA A 274 -11.53 28.09 15.35
C ALA A 274 -10.24 28.80 14.86
N ASN A 275 -9.77 29.80 15.61
CA ASN A 275 -8.58 30.60 15.26
C ASN A 275 -7.30 30.09 15.93
N CYS A 276 -7.39 29.06 16.78
CA CYS A 276 -6.22 28.42 17.38
C CYS A 276 -5.67 27.40 16.39
N LYS A 277 -4.75 27.83 15.54
CA LYS A 277 -3.90 26.95 14.72
C LYS A 277 -2.48 26.95 15.27
#